data_AF-A0A2T5GWV5-F1
#
_entry.id   AF-A0A2T5GWV5-F1
#
_cell.length_a   1.000
_cell.length_b   1.000
_cell.length_c   1.000
_cell.angle_alpha   90.00
_cell.angle_beta   90.00
_cell.angle_gamma   90.00
#
_symmetry.space_group_name_H-M   'P 1'
#
loop_
_entity.id
_entity.type
_entity.pdbx_description
1 polymer ?
#
loop_
_entity_poly.entity_id
_entity_poly.type
_entity_poly.pdbx_seq_one_letter_code
_entity_poly.pdbx_strand_id
1 'polypeptide(L)' 'MAETIFGPTLTLSTGRIIPTRWVGEQHVKEDLGFIPSFADWVKAIRPEPWMGRTEGIEAKVDPHLASPVVEVM' A
#
# COMPACT_ATOMS: atom_id res chain seq x y z
N MET A 1 7.66 -3.08 7.18
CA MET A 1 7.54 -2.57 8.56
C MET A 1 7.91 -3.63 9.59
N ALA A 2 7.20 -4.76 9.70
CA ALA A 2 7.55 -5.80 10.68
C ALA A 2 8.98 -6.33 10.50
N GLU A 3 9.40 -6.63 9.26
CA GLU A 3 10.78 -7.04 8.95
C GLU A 3 11.83 -5.95 9.27
N THR A 4 11.44 -4.68 9.22
CA THR A 4 12.32 -3.55 9.58
C THR A 4 12.56 -3.47 11.08
N ILE A 5 11.57 -3.87 11.88
CA ILE A 5 11.61 -3.79 13.36
C ILE A 5 12.23 -5.07 13.94
N PHE A 6 11.85 -6.23 13.42
CA PHE A 6 12.21 -7.54 13.99
C PHE A 6 13.22 -8.34 13.16
N GLY A 7 13.64 -7.81 12.01
CA GLY A 7 14.46 -8.53 11.04
C GLY A 7 13.65 -9.47 10.13
N PRO A 8 14.28 -10.06 9.11
CA PRO A 8 13.59 -10.91 8.11
C PRO A 8 13.10 -12.24 8.67
N THR A 9 13.70 -12.71 9.77
CA THR A 9 13.40 -13.99 10.40
C THR A 9 13.35 -13.88 11.92
N LEU A 10 12.55 -14.71 12.55
CA LEU A 10 12.47 -14.91 13.99
C LEU A 10 13.03 -16.28 14.36
N THR A 11 13.82 -16.34 15.44
CA THR A 11 14.28 -17.61 16.02
C THR A 11 13.40 -17.95 17.22
N LEU A 12 12.73 -19.10 17.15
CA LEU A 12 11.90 -19.60 18.25
C LEU A 12 12.76 -20.17 19.37
N SER A 13 12.20 -20.31 20.57
CA SER A 13 12.87 -20.95 21.71
C SER A 13 13.30 -22.40 21.44
N THR A 14 12.68 -23.06 20.46
CA THR A 14 13.04 -24.39 19.97
C THR A 14 14.26 -24.40 19.03
N GLY A 15 14.82 -23.22 18.71
CA GLY A 15 15.91 -23.04 17.74
C GLY A 15 15.45 -22.98 16.29
N ARG A 16 14.16 -23.17 15.99
CA ARG A 16 13.63 -23.07 14.63
C ARG A 16 13.62 -21.62 14.15
N ILE A 17 14.07 -21.40 12.92
CA ILE A 17 14.02 -20.09 12.25
C ILE A 17 12.78 -20.04 11.36
N ILE A 18 11.97 -18.98 11.50
CA ILE A 18 10.76 -18.74 10.72
C ILE A 18 10.75 -17.34 10.10
N PRO A 19 10.08 -17.11 8.96
CA PRO A 19 10.00 -15.78 8.36
C PRO A 19 9.15 -14.82 9.19
N THR A 20 9.62 -13.59 9.41
CA THR A 20 8.84 -12.54 10.09
C THR A 20 7.58 -12.17 9.31
N ARG A 21 7.67 -12.13 7.98
CA ARG A 21 6.52 -11.91 7.10
C ARG A 21 5.40 -12.92 7.35
N TRP A 22 5.75 -14.20 7.48
CA TRP A 22 4.77 -15.27 7.69
C TRP A 22 3.97 -15.06 8.98
N VAL A 23 4.63 -14.67 10.07
CA VAL A 23 3.96 -14.37 11.35
C VAL A 23 3.01 -13.17 11.20
N GLY A 24 3.45 -12.09 10.54
CA GLY A 24 2.59 -10.93 10.29
C GLY A 24 1.37 -11.26 9.43
N GLU A 25 1.54 -12.09 8.39
CA GLU A 25 0.43 -12.53 7.55
C GLU A 25 -0.55 -13.45 8.29
N GLN A 26 -0.06 -14.33 9.17
CA GLN A 26 -0.92 -15.15 10.02
C GLN A 26 -1.73 -14.28 10.98
N HIS A 27 -1.10 -13.33 11.67
CA HIS A 27 -1.79 -12.42 12.59
C HIS A 27 -2.95 -11.67 11.91
N VAL A 28 -2.73 -11.11 10.71
CA VAL A 28 -3.80 -10.44 9.95
C VAL A 28 -4.92 -11.40 9.58
N LYS A 29 -4.59 -12.63 9.17
CA LYS A 29 -5.59 -13.65 8.81
C LYS A 29 -6.37 -14.17 10.02
N GLU A 30 -5.75 -14.28 11.18
CA GLU A 30 -6.44 -14.69 12.42
C GLU A 30 -7.45 -13.62 12.87
N ASP A 31 -7.11 -12.34 12.72
CA ASP A 31 -7.98 -11.23 13.11
C ASP A 31 -9.11 -10.96 12.10
N LEU A 32 -8.81 -11.05 10.79
CA LEU A 32 -9.72 -10.61 9.73
C LEU A 32 -10.26 -11.76 8.85
N GLY A 33 -9.71 -12.96 8.96
CA GLY A 33 -10.03 -14.11 8.09
C GLY A 33 -9.34 -14.09 6.71
N PHE A 34 -8.82 -12.94 6.27
CA PHE A 34 -8.09 -12.78 5.01
C PHE A 34 -7.16 -11.56 5.06
N ILE A 35 -6.26 -11.41 4.08
CA ILE A 35 -5.44 -10.20 3.95
C ILE A 35 -6.17 -9.22 3.02
N PRO A 36 -6.71 -8.10 3.52
CA PRO A 36 -7.41 -7.14 2.67
C PRO A 36 -6.44 -6.40 1.75
N SER A 37 -6.89 -6.13 0.52
CA SER A 37 -6.23 -5.18 -0.37
C SER A 37 -6.59 -3.74 0.03
N PHE A 38 -5.88 -2.77 -0.55
CA PHE A 38 -6.28 -1.37 -0.43
C PHE A 38 -7.72 -1.13 -0.92
N ALA A 39 -8.13 -1.81 -1.99
CA ALA A 39 -9.48 -1.67 -2.54
C ALA A 39 -10.55 -2.18 -1.57
N ASP A 40 -10.28 -3.25 -0.83
CA ASP A 40 -11.21 -3.78 0.17
C ASP A 40 -11.39 -2.80 1.34
N TRP A 41 -10.30 -2.15 1.75
CA TRP A 41 -10.32 -1.15 2.81
C TRP A 41 -10.99 0.15 2.37
N VAL A 42 -10.61 0.72 1.23
CA VAL A 42 -11.08 2.04 0.80
C VAL A 42 -12.59 2.06 0.50
N LYS A 43 -13.15 0.94 0.02
CA LYS A 43 -14.60 0.80 -0.23
C LYS A 43 -15.44 0.90 1.04
N ALA A 44 -14.86 0.59 2.21
CA ALA A 44 -15.55 0.64 3.48
C ALA A 44 -15.53 2.04 4.13
N ILE A 45 -14.76 2.99 3.59
CA ILE A 45 -14.64 4.34 4.13
C ILE A 45 -15.78 5.22 3.60
N ARG A 46 -16.40 6.01 4.49
CA ARG A 46 -17.28 7.11 4.07
C ARG A 46 -16.40 8.26 3.56
N PRO A 47 -16.45 8.60 2.25
CA PRO A 47 -15.58 9.63 1.71
C PRO A 47 -16.03 11.01 2.18
N GLU A 48 -15.07 11.82 2.62
CA GLU A 48 -15.29 13.23 2.91
C GLU A 48 -15.14 14.08 1.64
N PRO A 49 -15.82 15.24 1.53
CA PRO A 49 -15.85 16.04 0.31
C PRO A 49 -14.47 16.46 -0.25
N TRP A 50 -13.44 16.52 0.60
CA TRP A 50 -12.08 16.88 0.21
C TRP A 50 -11.27 15.71 -0.38
N MET A 51 -11.70 14.45 -0.18
CA MET A 51 -10.91 13.26 -0.56
C MET A 51 -10.86 13.00 -2.07
N GLY A 52 -11.77 13.59 -2.85
CA GLY A 52 -11.82 13.45 -4.32
C GLY A 52 -11.47 14.72 -5.08
N ARG A 53 -11.18 15.83 -4.38
CA ARG A 53 -10.88 17.14 -5.00
C ARG A 53 -9.37 17.33 -5.07
N THR A 54 -8.70 16.55 -5.91
CA THR A 54 -7.29 16.80 -6.26
C THR A 54 -7.20 17.16 -7.72
N GLU A 55 -6.29 18.08 -8.06
CA GLU A 55 -5.89 18.27 -9.45
C GLU A 55 -5.18 17.02 -9.95
N GLY A 56 -5.42 16.65 -11.21
CA GLY A 56 -4.60 15.67 -11.90
C GLY A 56 -3.15 16.15 -11.96
N ILE A 57 -2.23 15.34 -11.46
CA ILE A 57 -0.79 15.65 -11.49
C ILE A 57 -0.08 14.90 -12.61
N GLU A 58 -0.79 14.14 -13.43
CA GLU A 58 -0.23 13.23 -14.43
C GLU A 58 0.73 13.98 -15.37
N ALA A 59 0.30 15.13 -15.91
CA ALA A 59 1.14 15.99 -16.74
C ALA A 59 2.29 16.68 -15.98
N LYS A 60 2.20 16.80 -14.65
CA LYS A 60 3.25 17.38 -13.79
C LYS A 60 4.32 16.35 -13.41
N VAL A 61 3.98 15.06 -13.39
CA VAL A 61 4.88 13.96 -12.98
C VAL A 61 5.40 13.14 -14.15
N ASP A 62 4.67 13.10 -15.27
CA ASP A 62 5.09 12.43 -16.50
C ASP A 62 5.20 13.45 -17.66
N PRO A 63 6.43 13.82 -18.05
CA PRO A 63 6.67 14.74 -19.15
C PRO A 63 6.09 14.28 -20.50
N HIS A 64 5.83 12.98 -20.70
CA HIS A 64 5.25 12.48 -21.95
C HIS A 64 3.73 12.68 -22.03
N LEU A 65 3.08 13.05 -20.92
CA LEU A 65 1.64 13.35 -20.88
C LEU A 65 1.36 14.86 -20.97
N ALA A 66 2.40 15.70 -21.02
CA ALA A 66 2.24 17.12 -21.26
C ALA A 66 1.75 17.34 -22.70
N SER A 67 0.61 18.03 -22.86
CA SER A 67 0.07 18.35 -24.17
C SER A 67 1.11 19.15 -24.97
N PRO A 68 1.41 18.79 -26.23
CA PRO A 68 2.29 19.60 -27.06
C PRO A 68 1.66 20.99 -27.20
N VAL A 69 2.44 22.02 -26.88
CA VAL A 69 2.04 23.42 -27.12
C VAL A 69 1.95 23.59 -28.63
N VAL A 70 0.74 23.54 -29.17
CA VAL A 70 0.49 23.94 -30.55
C VAL A 70 0.41 25.45 -30.55
N GLU A 71 1.53 26.12 -30.84
CA GLU A 71 1.50 27.55 -31.17
C GLU A 71 0.73 27.72 -32.48
N VAL A 72 -0.49 28.27 -32.39
CA VAL A 72 -1.22 28.76 -33.55
C VAL A 72 -0.78 30.21 -33.78
N MET A 73 -0.10 30.42 -34.90
CA MET A 73 0.30 31.71 -35.48
C MET A 73 -0.91 32.55 -35.91
#